data_AF-A0A1V6NT37-F1
#
_entry.id   AF-A0A1V6NT37-F1
#
_cell.length_a   1.000
_cell.length_b   1.000
_cell.length_c   1.000
_cell.angle_alpha   90.00
_cell.angle_beta   90.00
_cell.angle_gamma   90.00
#
_symmetry.space_group_name_H-M   'P 1'
#
loop_
_entity.id
_entity.type
_entity.pdbx_description
1 polymer ?
#
loop_
_entity_poly.entity_id
_entity_poly.type
_entity_poly.pdbx_seq_one_letter_code
_entity_poly.pdbx_strand_id
1 'polypeptide(L)'
;MKNFVPGLQTLRVIIISSSLMVASQFITELNNNGDIAQQGETWNSSQDEAYLHDHLFDLYETEVRVYDTVRDMQGNGIPQLLACVTIPGCSLAEMQPARQYVDVAGILLEYIEGFPLTDIADHTPKECWQSICEEAIQILHRMGDHGILNEDVKTRSFIVKKDTRAESGCKVVMIDFALCNFRKDYADDVDWSEAKAIQDEEGAVGLIMQDRLEGGFAYRRSNRYQKPAHHYE
;
A
#
# COMPACT_ATOMS: atom_id res chain seq x y z
N MET A 1 -33.00 6.34 -24.53
CA MET A 1 -32.54 5.23 -23.68
C MET A 1 -31.22 4.69 -24.23
N LYS A 2 -30.10 5.16 -23.66
CA LYS A 2 -28.81 4.47 -23.73
C LYS A 2 -28.22 4.60 -22.33
N ASN A 3 -28.00 3.45 -21.71
CA ASN A 3 -27.65 3.27 -20.32
C ASN A 3 -26.25 3.86 -20.07
N PHE A 4 -26.19 4.81 -19.14
CA PHE A 4 -24.95 5.23 -18.51
C PHE A 4 -24.68 4.20 -17.40
N VAL A 5 -23.59 3.46 -17.50
CA VAL A 5 -23.11 2.59 -16.42
C VAL A 5 -22.08 3.41 -15.64
N PRO A 6 -22.38 3.84 -14.41
CA PRO A 6 -21.39 4.48 -13.54
C PRO A 6 -20.60 3.37 -12.81
N GLY A 7 -19.27 3.38 -12.87
CA GLY A 7 -18.51 2.40 -12.08
C GLY A 7 -17.05 2.13 -12.43
N LEU A 8 -16.33 3.02 -13.11
CA LEU A 8 -14.86 2.91 -13.19
C LEU A 8 -14.20 4.28 -13.01
N GLN A 9 -13.85 4.57 -11.77
CA GLN A 9 -12.80 5.53 -11.40
C GLN A 9 -12.07 4.86 -10.22
N THR A 10 -10.85 4.39 -10.34
CA THR A 10 -9.66 5.20 -10.52
C THR A 10 -8.55 4.34 -11.12
N LEU A 11 -8.15 4.63 -12.37
CA LEU A 11 -6.90 4.13 -12.93
C LEU A 11 -5.83 5.18 -12.59
N ARG A 12 -4.92 4.88 -11.65
CA ARG A 12 -3.74 5.74 -11.45
C ARG A 12 -2.72 5.33 -12.50
N VAL A 13 -2.58 6.13 -13.56
CA VAL A 13 -1.53 5.97 -14.57
C VAL A 13 -0.74 7.27 -14.61
N ILE A 14 0.53 7.20 -14.23
CA ILE A 14 1.50 8.29 -14.41
C ILE A 14 2.34 7.88 -15.63
N ILE A 15 2.34 8.71 -16.67
CA ILE A 15 3.13 8.51 -17.90
C ILE A 15 4.18 9.61 -17.96
N ILE A 16 5.46 9.26 -18.05
CA ILE A 16 6.58 10.20 -18.26
C ILE A 16 7.55 9.56 -19.29
N SER A 17 8.25 10.35 -20.12
CA SER A 17 9.03 9.90 -21.29
C SER A 17 10.47 10.48 -21.36
N SER A 18 11.50 9.62 -21.24
CA SER A 18 12.93 9.98 -21.12
C SER A 18 13.82 9.24 -22.12
N SER A 19 15.05 9.74 -22.29
CA SER A 19 16.09 9.18 -23.17
C SER A 19 16.73 7.92 -22.57
N LEU A 20 16.45 6.77 -23.21
CA LEU A 20 16.62 5.40 -22.72
C LEU A 20 18.03 4.93 -22.36
N MET A 21 19.06 5.40 -23.08
CA MET A 21 20.45 4.95 -22.84
C MET A 21 21.07 5.61 -21.60
N VAL A 22 20.58 6.81 -21.25
CA VAL A 22 21.01 7.55 -20.06
C VAL A 22 20.33 6.98 -18.81
N ALA A 23 19.08 6.55 -18.93
CA ALA A 23 18.31 5.94 -17.83
C ALA A 23 18.99 4.67 -17.28
N SER A 24 19.34 3.70 -18.13
CA SER A 24 19.92 2.42 -17.68
C SER A 24 21.28 2.58 -16.98
N GLN A 25 22.15 3.45 -17.51
CA GLN A 25 23.45 3.74 -16.89
C GLN A 25 23.29 4.46 -15.57
N PHE A 26 22.36 5.41 -15.49
CA PHE A 26 22.05 6.17 -14.28
C PHE A 26 21.47 5.30 -13.16
N ILE A 27 20.52 4.41 -13.47
CA ILE A 27 19.98 3.46 -12.47
C ILE A 27 21.06 2.52 -11.95
N THR A 28 21.94 2.03 -12.85
CA THR A 28 23.08 1.19 -12.43
C THR A 28 24.03 1.96 -11.50
N GLU A 29 24.26 3.24 -11.76
CA GLU A 29 25.09 4.09 -10.91
C GLU A 29 24.44 4.37 -9.56
N LEU A 30 23.13 4.64 -9.52
CA LEU A 30 22.33 4.80 -8.30
C LEU A 30 22.39 3.55 -7.41
N ASN A 31 22.16 2.37 -7.98
CA ASN A 31 22.18 1.11 -7.25
C ASN A 31 23.56 0.77 -6.66
N ASN A 32 24.63 1.28 -7.28
CA ASN A 32 26.00 1.08 -6.80
C ASN A 32 26.45 2.17 -5.81
N ASN A 33 25.73 3.28 -5.70
CA ASN A 33 26.19 4.47 -4.97
C ASN A 33 25.00 5.18 -4.29
N GLY A 34 24.60 4.69 -3.12
CA GLY A 34 23.40 5.13 -2.39
C GLY A 34 23.37 6.62 -1.97
N ASP A 35 24.49 7.34 -2.05
CA ASP A 35 24.56 8.79 -1.81
C ASP A 35 23.98 9.64 -2.95
N ILE A 36 23.80 9.09 -4.16
CA ILE A 36 23.31 9.84 -5.32
C ILE A 36 21.80 10.14 -5.18
N ALA A 37 21.03 9.28 -4.52
CA ALA A 37 19.60 9.48 -4.25
C ALA A 37 19.31 10.75 -3.41
N GLN A 38 20.28 11.21 -2.62
CA GLN A 38 20.18 12.44 -1.84
C GLN A 38 20.51 13.71 -2.65
N GLN A 39 20.93 13.57 -3.91
CA GLN A 39 21.34 14.68 -4.80
C GLN A 39 20.25 15.10 -5.81
N GLY A 40 18.99 14.72 -5.58
CA GLY A 40 17.87 14.93 -6.51
C GLY A 40 17.71 16.36 -7.03
N GLU A 41 18.19 17.38 -6.31
CA GLU A 41 18.19 18.78 -6.77
C GLU A 41 19.13 19.06 -7.97
N THR A 42 20.04 18.15 -8.31
CA THR A 42 21.03 18.32 -9.39
C THR A 42 20.73 17.52 -10.65
N TRP A 43 19.67 16.71 -10.64
CA TRP A 43 19.33 15.84 -11.75
C TRP A 43 18.72 16.62 -12.92
N ASN A 44 18.97 16.14 -14.13
CA ASN A 44 18.22 16.60 -15.29
C ASN A 44 16.90 15.84 -15.42
N SER A 45 15.95 16.37 -16.19
CA SER A 45 14.61 15.79 -16.32
C SER A 45 14.59 14.32 -16.79
N SER A 46 15.60 13.87 -17.56
CA SER A 46 15.69 12.46 -17.96
C SER A 46 16.19 11.55 -16.84
N GLN A 47 17.05 12.06 -15.94
CA GLN A 47 17.50 11.35 -14.76
C GLN A 47 16.40 11.26 -13.71
N ASP A 48 15.70 12.37 -13.44
CA ASP A 48 14.52 12.40 -12.57
C ASP A 48 13.50 11.35 -12.98
N GLU A 49 13.21 11.31 -14.28
CA GLU A 49 12.24 10.38 -14.80
C GLU A 49 12.70 8.93 -14.69
N ALA A 50 13.96 8.64 -15.04
CA ALA A 50 14.49 7.30 -14.91
C ALA A 50 14.39 6.80 -13.47
N TYR A 51 14.78 7.65 -12.50
CA TYR A 51 14.64 7.34 -11.08
C TYR A 51 13.19 7.12 -10.66
N LEU A 52 12.28 8.00 -11.08
CA LEU A 52 10.86 7.85 -10.75
C LEU A 52 10.28 6.56 -11.35
N HIS A 53 10.66 6.22 -12.59
CA HIS A 53 10.23 4.98 -13.23
C HIS A 53 10.70 3.75 -12.46
N ASP A 54 11.99 3.69 -12.12
CA ASP A 54 12.61 2.60 -11.35
C ASP A 54 11.97 2.48 -9.95
N HIS A 55 11.84 3.60 -9.23
CA HIS A 55 11.20 3.62 -7.92
C HIS A 55 9.72 3.20 -7.97
N LEU A 56 8.95 3.66 -8.96
CA LEU A 56 7.56 3.22 -9.15
C LEU A 56 7.47 1.73 -9.50
N PHE A 57 8.48 1.19 -10.18
CA PHE A 57 8.55 -0.23 -10.49
C PHE A 57 8.78 -1.07 -9.23
N ASP A 58 9.69 -0.64 -8.33
CA ASP A 58 9.89 -1.30 -7.03
C ASP A 58 8.61 -1.31 -6.17
N LEU A 59 7.89 -0.18 -6.16
CA LEU A 59 6.59 -0.06 -5.48
C LEU A 59 5.55 -1.02 -6.08
N TYR A 60 5.51 -1.13 -7.41
CA TYR A 60 4.65 -2.09 -8.11
C TYR A 60 5.02 -3.54 -7.77
N GLU A 61 6.30 -3.91 -7.79
CA GLU A 61 6.74 -5.27 -7.46
C GLU A 61 6.41 -5.63 -6.02
N THR A 62 6.61 -4.68 -5.10
CA THR A 62 6.26 -4.82 -3.69
C THR A 62 4.76 -5.06 -3.52
N GLU A 63 3.91 -4.25 -4.15
CA GLU A 63 2.46 -4.40 -4.06
C GLU A 63 1.98 -5.75 -4.64
N VAL A 64 2.50 -6.17 -5.80
CA VAL A 64 2.17 -7.48 -6.39
C VAL A 64 2.61 -8.63 -5.49
N ARG A 65 3.82 -8.54 -4.90
CA ARG A 65 4.36 -9.55 -3.98
C ARG A 65 3.49 -9.68 -2.72
N VAL A 66 2.89 -8.58 -2.25
CA VAL A 66 1.91 -8.64 -1.15
C VAL A 66 0.71 -9.49 -1.56
N TYR A 67 0.05 -9.20 -2.69
CA TYR A 67 -1.10 -9.99 -3.14
C TYR A 67 -0.77 -11.48 -3.31
N ASP A 68 0.43 -11.80 -3.79
CA ASP A 68 0.91 -13.18 -3.89
C ASP A 68 1.16 -13.86 -2.53
N THR A 69 1.55 -13.08 -1.52
CA THR A 69 1.82 -13.58 -0.17
C THR A 69 0.54 -13.84 0.62
N VAL A 70 -0.47 -12.99 0.47
CA VAL A 70 -1.75 -13.04 1.23
C VAL A 70 -2.94 -13.47 0.37
N ARG A 71 -2.78 -14.57 -0.39
CA ARG A 71 -3.81 -15.11 -1.29
C ARG A 71 -5.11 -15.50 -0.58
N ASP A 72 -5.04 -15.95 0.68
CA ASP A 72 -6.19 -16.31 1.50
C ASP A 72 -7.01 -15.09 1.96
N MET A 73 -6.41 -13.89 1.92
CA MET A 73 -7.06 -12.65 2.34
C MET A 73 -7.80 -11.95 1.20
N GLN A 74 -7.47 -12.27 -0.06
CA GLN A 74 -8.04 -11.63 -1.25
C GLN A 74 -9.55 -11.83 -1.36
N GLY A 75 -10.29 -10.74 -1.59
CA GLY A 75 -11.77 -10.68 -1.62
C GLY A 75 -12.42 -10.69 -0.25
N ASN A 76 -11.64 -10.79 0.83
CA ASN A 76 -12.12 -10.73 2.20
C ASN A 76 -11.54 -9.55 2.97
N GLY A 77 -10.26 -9.58 3.32
CA GLY A 77 -9.59 -8.50 4.06
C GLY A 77 -8.89 -7.50 3.15
N ILE A 78 -8.59 -7.89 1.91
CA ILE A 78 -7.94 -7.06 0.89
C ILE A 78 -8.64 -7.29 -0.47
N PRO A 79 -8.49 -6.40 -1.47
CA PRO A 79 -9.03 -6.60 -2.81
C PRO A 79 -8.53 -7.88 -3.48
N GLN A 80 -9.25 -8.39 -4.45
CA GLN A 80 -8.69 -9.39 -5.37
C GLN A 80 -7.77 -8.73 -6.40
N LEU A 81 -6.58 -9.29 -6.59
CA LEU A 81 -5.74 -8.99 -7.75
C LEU A 81 -6.26 -9.76 -8.96
N LEU A 82 -6.89 -9.06 -9.89
CA LEU A 82 -7.52 -9.65 -11.07
C LEU A 82 -6.52 -9.88 -12.20
N ALA A 83 -5.58 -8.95 -12.40
CA ALA A 83 -4.52 -9.07 -13.40
C ALA A 83 -3.37 -8.10 -13.12
N CYS A 84 -2.16 -8.47 -13.52
CA CYS A 84 -1.09 -7.52 -13.78
C CYS A 84 -1.12 -7.13 -15.26
N VAL A 85 -1.00 -5.84 -15.56
CA VAL A 85 -1.10 -5.30 -16.90
C VAL A 85 0.18 -4.52 -17.24
N THR A 86 0.53 -4.52 -18.52
CA THR A 86 1.61 -3.71 -19.06
C THR A 86 1.02 -2.84 -20.15
N ILE A 87 1.10 -1.52 -19.98
CA ILE A 87 0.68 -0.54 -20.98
C ILE A 87 1.92 -0.16 -21.78
N PRO A 88 1.99 -0.47 -23.08
CA PRO A 88 3.15 -0.13 -23.89
C PRO A 88 3.30 1.39 -24.01
N GLY A 89 4.46 1.94 -23.64
CA GLY A 89 4.71 3.38 -23.65
C GLY A 89 4.88 3.99 -25.03
N CYS A 90 5.24 3.19 -26.05
CA CYS A 90 5.37 3.64 -27.44
C CYS A 90 5.25 2.51 -28.48
N SER A 91 4.64 2.81 -29.63
CA SER A 91 4.49 1.93 -30.81
C SER A 91 5.76 1.82 -31.67
N LEU A 92 6.97 1.87 -31.08
CA LEU A 92 8.20 1.75 -31.85
C LEU A 92 8.77 0.34 -31.69
N ALA A 93 8.53 -0.49 -32.71
CA ALA A 93 8.95 -1.89 -32.80
C ALA A 93 10.48 -2.11 -32.73
N GLU A 94 11.30 -1.06 -32.61
CA GLU A 94 12.75 -1.09 -32.83
C GLU A 94 13.60 -0.92 -31.55
N MET A 95 13.00 -0.67 -30.38
CA MET A 95 13.73 -0.34 -29.13
C MET A 95 13.85 -1.53 -28.16
N GLN A 96 14.45 -2.64 -28.61
CA GLN A 96 14.46 -3.93 -27.88
C GLN A 96 15.43 -4.09 -26.67
N PRO A 97 16.29 -3.13 -26.30
CA PRO A 97 16.82 -3.10 -24.93
C PRO A 97 16.07 -2.11 -24.01
N ALA A 98 15.16 -1.31 -24.58
CA ALA A 98 14.68 -0.09 -23.95
C ALA A 98 13.23 -0.18 -23.44
N ARG A 99 12.48 -1.22 -23.86
CA ARG A 99 11.07 -1.42 -23.48
C ARG A 99 10.81 -1.36 -21.98
N GLN A 100 11.73 -1.87 -21.18
CA GLN A 100 11.57 -1.89 -19.72
C GLN A 100 11.45 -0.49 -19.10
N TYR A 101 11.96 0.55 -19.76
CA TYR A 101 11.90 1.95 -19.27
C TYR A 101 10.81 2.79 -19.96
N VAL A 102 10.01 2.19 -20.84
CA VAL A 102 8.88 2.87 -21.52
C VAL A 102 7.56 2.22 -21.17
N ASP A 103 7.56 0.91 -20.94
CA ASP A 103 6.37 0.18 -20.56
C ASP A 103 5.96 0.55 -19.13
N VAL A 104 4.67 0.80 -18.95
CA VAL A 104 4.09 1.15 -17.66
C VAL A 104 3.43 -0.10 -17.08
N ALA A 105 3.98 -0.59 -15.98
CA ALA A 105 3.38 -1.67 -15.21
C ALA A 105 2.16 -1.16 -14.44
N GLY A 106 1.15 -2.01 -14.28
CA GLY A 106 -0.04 -1.70 -13.51
C GLY A 106 -0.72 -2.95 -13.00
N ILE A 107 -1.66 -2.76 -12.08
CA ILE A 107 -2.49 -3.82 -11.51
C ILE A 107 -3.96 -3.49 -11.71
N LEU A 108 -4.75 -4.54 -11.93
CA LEU A 108 -6.20 -4.48 -11.94
C LEU A 108 -6.73 -5.14 -10.67
N LEU A 109 -7.42 -4.37 -9.84
CA LEU A 109 -7.95 -4.81 -8.55
C LEU A 109 -9.48 -4.88 -8.55
N GLU A 110 -10.04 -5.69 -7.65
CA GLU A 110 -11.44 -5.62 -7.28
C GLU A 110 -11.80 -4.19 -6.86
N TYR A 111 -12.86 -3.64 -7.47
CA TYR A 111 -13.39 -2.36 -7.06
C TYR A 111 -14.21 -2.51 -5.77
N ILE A 112 -13.84 -1.72 -4.76
CA ILE A 112 -14.53 -1.70 -3.46
C ILE A 112 -15.37 -0.44 -3.36
N GLU A 113 -16.69 -0.60 -3.43
CA GLU A 113 -17.64 0.51 -3.22
C GLU A 113 -17.81 0.78 -1.72
N GLY A 114 -17.27 1.91 -1.25
CA GLY A 114 -17.28 2.28 0.16
C GLY A 114 -16.71 3.67 0.41
N PHE A 115 -16.39 3.95 1.67
CA PHE A 115 -15.78 5.19 2.14
C PHE A 115 -14.56 4.87 3.02
N PRO A 116 -13.57 5.76 3.16
CA PRO A 116 -12.39 5.48 3.95
C PRO A 116 -12.73 5.35 5.45
N LEU A 117 -11.97 4.54 6.18
CA LEU A 117 -12.15 4.37 7.63
C LEU A 117 -12.03 5.71 8.38
N THR A 118 -11.27 6.67 7.87
CA THR A 118 -11.16 8.03 8.42
C THR A 118 -12.53 8.73 8.56
N ASP A 119 -13.50 8.38 7.72
CA ASP A 119 -14.77 9.11 7.57
C ASP A 119 -15.96 8.33 8.15
N ILE A 120 -15.73 7.30 8.96
CA ILE A 120 -16.82 6.43 9.43
C ILE A 120 -17.88 7.14 10.26
N ALA A 121 -17.52 8.24 10.94
CA ALA A 121 -18.45 9.01 11.76
C ALA A 121 -19.58 9.65 10.93
N ASP A 122 -19.30 9.98 9.67
CA ASP A 122 -20.26 10.60 8.75
C ASP A 122 -21.19 9.57 8.09
N HIS A 123 -20.80 8.30 8.08
CA HIS A 123 -21.42 7.27 7.25
C HIS A 123 -22.05 6.12 8.04
N THR A 124 -21.69 5.94 9.31
CA THR A 124 -22.12 4.79 10.12
C THR A 124 -22.59 5.20 11.52
N PRO A 125 -23.57 4.48 12.10
CA PRO A 125 -23.97 4.68 13.49
C PRO A 125 -22.81 4.44 14.46
N LYS A 126 -22.80 5.20 15.57
CA LYS A 126 -21.74 5.15 16.59
C LYS A 126 -21.54 3.76 17.17
N GLU A 127 -22.60 2.97 17.25
CA GLU A 127 -22.60 1.61 17.80
C GLU A 127 -21.75 0.64 16.96
N CYS A 128 -21.51 0.95 15.69
CA CYS A 128 -20.73 0.12 14.77
C CYS A 128 -19.23 0.46 14.77
N TRP A 129 -18.84 1.63 15.29
CA TRP A 129 -17.46 2.12 15.14
C TRP A 129 -16.44 1.21 15.82
N GLN A 130 -16.77 0.63 16.97
CA GLN A 130 -15.89 -0.28 17.68
C GLN A 130 -15.53 -1.50 16.83
N SER A 131 -16.54 -2.20 16.29
CA SER A 131 -16.33 -3.42 15.51
C SER A 131 -15.63 -3.15 14.17
N ILE A 132 -15.93 -2.02 13.52
CA ILE A 132 -15.26 -1.61 12.28
C ILE A 132 -13.76 -1.35 12.53
N CYS A 133 -13.41 -0.59 13.57
CA CYS A 133 -12.01 -0.32 13.90
C CYS A 133 -11.26 -1.60 14.33
N GLU A 134 -11.91 -2.49 15.08
CA GLU A 134 -11.33 -3.78 15.47
C GLU A 134 -11.10 -4.69 14.26
N GLU A 135 -12.00 -4.71 13.28
CA GLU A 135 -11.82 -5.46 12.03
C GLU A 135 -10.60 -4.94 11.23
N ALA A 136 -10.41 -3.61 11.15
CA ALA A 136 -9.23 -3.02 10.53
C ALA A 136 -7.92 -3.47 11.21
N ILE A 137 -7.90 -3.48 12.55
CA ILE A 137 -6.76 -3.96 13.34
C ILE A 137 -6.52 -5.46 13.12
N GLN A 138 -7.59 -6.27 13.05
CA GLN A 138 -7.46 -7.70 12.77
C GLN A 138 -6.88 -7.97 11.38
N ILE A 139 -7.20 -7.16 10.38
CA ILE A 139 -6.57 -7.25 9.05
C ILE A 139 -5.07 -7.00 9.17
N LEU A 140 -4.62 -5.95 9.88
CA LEU A 140 -3.20 -5.70 10.12
C LEU A 140 -2.50 -6.87 10.83
N HIS A 141 -3.15 -7.47 11.83
CA HIS A 141 -2.61 -8.64 12.52
C HIS A 141 -2.42 -9.81 11.56
N ARG A 142 -3.40 -10.07 10.68
CA ARG A 142 -3.31 -11.12 9.66
C ARG A 142 -2.22 -10.83 8.64
N MET A 143 -2.02 -9.56 8.23
CA MET A 143 -0.89 -9.17 7.38
C MET A 143 0.44 -9.48 8.09
N GLY A 144 0.55 -9.14 9.38
CA GLY A 144 1.70 -9.47 10.21
C GLY A 144 1.95 -10.96 10.35
N ASP A 145 0.90 -11.78 10.47
CA ASP A 145 0.99 -13.25 10.51
C ASP A 145 1.54 -13.84 9.20
N HIS A 146 1.32 -13.16 8.07
CA HIS A 146 1.92 -13.50 6.78
C HIS A 146 3.33 -12.93 6.61
N GLY A 147 3.90 -12.34 7.66
CA GLY A 147 5.23 -11.76 7.63
C GLY A 147 5.28 -10.47 6.82
N ILE A 148 4.22 -9.66 6.81
CA ILE A 148 4.18 -8.35 6.14
C ILE A 148 4.22 -7.22 7.17
N LEU A 149 5.00 -6.19 6.87
CA LEU A 149 5.06 -4.93 7.58
C LEU A 149 4.78 -3.82 6.58
N ASN A 150 3.75 -3.01 6.82
CA ASN A 150 3.41 -1.86 5.99
C ASN A 150 3.91 -0.58 6.66
N GLU A 151 4.77 0.16 5.94
CA GLU A 151 5.39 1.40 6.42
C GLU A 151 4.47 2.62 6.27
N ASP A 152 3.38 2.50 5.51
CA ASP A 152 2.46 3.60 5.20
C ASP A 152 1.01 3.34 5.64
N VAL A 153 0.83 2.61 6.75
CA VAL A 153 -0.49 2.38 7.34
C VAL A 153 -1.14 3.70 7.75
N LYS A 154 -2.27 4.01 7.12
CA LYS A 154 -3.10 5.19 7.42
C LYS A 154 -4.55 4.77 7.45
N THR A 155 -5.38 5.53 8.16
CA THR A 155 -6.83 5.23 8.23
C THR A 155 -7.50 5.30 6.86
N ARG A 156 -6.98 6.11 5.93
CA ARG A 156 -7.48 6.12 4.53
C ARG A 156 -7.08 4.90 3.69
N SER A 157 -6.12 4.10 4.17
CA SER A 157 -5.69 2.84 3.54
C SER A 157 -6.68 1.70 3.81
N PHE A 158 -7.83 2.00 4.41
CA PHE A 158 -8.92 1.06 4.65
C PHE A 158 -10.21 1.63 4.07
N ILE A 159 -10.91 0.81 3.29
CA ILE A 159 -12.24 1.10 2.77
C ILE A 159 -13.26 0.32 3.59
N VAL A 160 -14.26 1.02 4.10
CA VAL A 160 -15.42 0.45 4.76
C VAL A 160 -16.56 0.36 3.74
N LYS A 161 -17.02 -0.87 3.48
CA LYS A 161 -18.13 -1.14 2.58
C LYS A 161 -19.32 -1.71 3.33
N LYS A 162 -20.54 -1.47 2.83
CA LYS A 162 -21.74 -2.10 3.40
C LYS A 162 -21.71 -3.60 3.13
N ASP A 163 -21.99 -4.38 4.16
CA ASP A 163 -22.14 -5.83 4.05
C ASP A 163 -23.25 -6.29 5.00
N THR A 164 -24.41 -6.65 4.44
CA THR A 164 -25.56 -7.09 5.23
C THR A 164 -25.35 -8.42 5.93
N ARG A 165 -24.25 -9.13 5.64
CA ARG A 165 -23.88 -10.40 6.28
C ARG A 165 -22.99 -10.19 7.51
N ALA A 166 -22.36 -9.03 7.64
CA ALA A 166 -21.52 -8.70 8.77
C ALA A 166 -22.37 -8.20 9.96
N GLU A 167 -21.91 -8.47 11.18
CA GLU A 167 -22.59 -8.06 12.41
C GLU A 167 -22.72 -6.54 12.53
N SER A 168 -21.69 -5.80 12.12
CA SER A 168 -21.69 -4.32 12.06
C SER A 168 -22.50 -3.76 10.89
N GLY A 169 -23.01 -4.61 10.00
CA GLY A 169 -23.56 -4.21 8.71
C GLY A 169 -22.52 -3.66 7.72
N CYS A 170 -21.23 -3.71 8.09
CA CYS A 170 -20.11 -3.20 7.32
C CYS A 170 -18.98 -4.22 7.28
N LYS A 171 -18.10 -4.08 6.30
CA LYS A 171 -16.89 -4.88 6.14
C LYS A 171 -15.73 -3.96 5.81
N VAL A 172 -14.56 -4.26 6.37
CA VAL A 172 -13.35 -3.47 6.15
C VAL A 172 -12.45 -4.18 5.14
N VAL A 173 -11.90 -3.40 4.22
CA VAL A 173 -10.95 -3.87 3.21
C VAL A 173 -9.74 -2.96 3.25
N MET A 174 -8.56 -3.52 3.53
CA MET A 174 -7.30 -2.78 3.47
C MET A 174 -6.81 -2.67 2.02
N ILE A 175 -6.25 -1.53 1.66
CA ILE A 175 -5.62 -1.24 0.38
C ILE A 175 -4.25 -0.60 0.64
N ASP A 176 -3.53 -0.28 -0.44
CA ASP A 176 -2.26 0.46 -0.41
C ASP A 176 -1.12 -0.35 0.23
N PHE A 177 -0.46 -1.17 -0.61
CA PHE A 177 0.58 -2.12 -0.18
C PHE A 177 1.95 -1.86 -0.82
N ALA A 178 2.12 -0.71 -1.47
CA ALA A 178 3.33 -0.37 -2.20
C ALA A 178 4.56 -0.21 -1.30
N LEU A 179 4.35 0.20 -0.04
CA LEU A 179 5.40 0.41 0.96
C LEU A 179 5.35 -0.70 2.02
N CYS A 180 5.54 -1.94 1.57
CA CYS A 180 5.58 -3.12 2.43
C CYS A 180 6.94 -3.80 2.45
N ASN A 181 7.42 -4.14 3.65
CA ASN A 181 8.54 -5.04 3.85
C ASN A 181 8.06 -6.43 4.24
N PHE A 182 8.93 -7.43 4.01
CA PHE A 182 8.60 -8.82 4.28
C PHE A 182 9.57 -9.40 5.29
N ARG A 183 9.06 -10.22 6.20
CA ARG A 183 9.81 -10.87 7.29
C ARG A 183 11.11 -11.51 6.81
N LYS A 184 11.07 -12.16 5.64
CA LYS A 184 12.22 -12.86 5.05
C LYS A 184 13.38 -11.96 4.62
N ASP A 185 13.13 -10.65 4.51
CA ASP A 185 14.11 -9.66 4.11
C ASP A 185 14.86 -9.07 5.35
N TYR A 186 14.49 -9.49 6.57
CA TYR A 186 15.16 -9.14 7.83
C TYR A 186 16.12 -10.25 8.30
N ALA A 187 17.19 -9.89 9.02
CA ALA A 187 18.24 -10.84 9.40
C ALA A 187 17.77 -11.88 10.42
N ASP A 188 17.01 -11.46 11.45
CA ASP A 188 16.50 -12.36 12.48
C ASP A 188 15.15 -11.89 13.08
N ASP A 189 14.63 -12.64 14.06
CA ASP A 189 13.32 -12.38 14.67
C ASP A 189 13.34 -11.13 15.56
N VAL A 190 14.50 -10.75 16.08
CA VAL A 190 14.67 -9.55 16.92
C VAL A 190 14.52 -8.32 16.05
N ASP A 191 15.26 -8.25 14.93
CA ASP A 191 15.18 -7.15 13.97
C ASP A 191 13.76 -6.96 13.44
N TRP A 192 13.08 -8.06 13.11
CA TRP A 192 11.68 -8.02 12.67
C TRP A 192 10.74 -7.50 13.76
N SER A 193 10.85 -8.04 14.97
CA SER A 193 9.99 -7.67 16.10
C SER A 193 10.19 -6.19 16.46
N GLU A 194 11.43 -5.71 16.42
CA GLU A 194 11.77 -4.31 16.63
C GLU A 194 11.17 -3.42 15.53
N ALA A 195 11.34 -3.78 14.25
CA ALA A 195 10.73 -3.04 13.15
C ALA A 195 9.20 -2.96 13.26
N LYS A 196 8.52 -4.07 13.58
CA LYS A 196 7.07 -4.08 13.83
C LYS A 196 6.67 -3.18 15.00
N ALA A 197 7.46 -3.17 16.08
CA ALA A 197 7.19 -2.38 17.26
C ALA A 197 7.40 -0.87 17.03
N ILE A 198 8.46 -0.50 16.29
CA ILE A 198 8.78 0.88 15.94
C ILE A 198 7.71 1.45 15.01
N GLN A 199 7.38 0.71 13.94
CA GLN A 199 6.42 1.14 12.93
C GLN A 199 5.01 1.32 13.49
N ASP A 200 4.62 0.45 14.43
CA ASP A 200 3.38 0.59 15.21
C ASP A 200 2.11 0.74 14.34
N GLU A 201 1.96 -0.14 13.34
CA GLU A 201 0.82 -0.17 12.40
C GLU A 201 -0.53 -0.17 13.13
N GLU A 202 -0.62 -0.94 14.23
CA GLU A 202 -1.81 -1.01 15.06
C GLU A 202 -2.11 0.34 15.71
N GLY A 203 -1.09 1.05 16.21
CA GLY A 203 -1.23 2.40 16.73
C GLY A 203 -1.66 3.41 15.67
N ALA A 204 -1.14 3.29 14.43
CA ALA A 204 -1.49 4.17 13.31
C ALA A 204 -2.99 4.11 12.95
N VAL A 205 -3.68 3.01 13.24
CA VAL A 205 -5.14 2.90 13.16
C VAL A 205 -5.78 3.18 14.52
N GLY A 206 -5.42 2.42 15.54
CA GLY A 206 -6.08 2.40 16.84
C GLY A 206 -6.05 3.73 17.58
N LEU A 207 -4.87 4.35 17.72
CA LEU A 207 -4.74 5.64 18.41
C LEU A 207 -5.40 6.76 17.61
N ILE A 208 -5.20 6.77 16.29
CA ILE A 208 -5.76 7.81 15.41
C ILE A 208 -7.29 7.75 15.39
N MET A 209 -7.88 6.55 15.32
CA MET A 209 -9.32 6.39 15.34
C MET A 209 -9.90 6.69 16.73
N GLN A 210 -9.20 6.35 17.82
CA GLN A 210 -9.67 6.67 19.17
C GLN A 210 -9.75 8.19 19.39
N ASP A 211 -8.73 8.92 18.93
CA ASP A 211 -8.69 10.38 18.96
C ASP A 211 -9.83 10.99 18.14
N ARG A 212 -10.00 10.53 16.89
CA ARG A 212 -11.01 11.06 15.95
C ARG A 212 -12.45 10.82 16.37
N LEU A 213 -12.74 9.70 17.03
CA LEU A 213 -14.11 9.28 17.31
C LEU A 213 -14.62 9.71 18.68
N GLU A 214 -13.85 10.52 19.42
CA GLU A 214 -14.25 11.21 20.66
C GLU A 214 -15.04 10.32 21.63
N GLY A 215 -14.47 9.15 21.97
CA GLY A 215 -15.08 8.18 22.90
C GLY A 215 -16.13 7.25 22.28
N GLY A 216 -16.30 7.25 20.95
CA GLY A 216 -17.07 6.24 20.22
C GLY A 216 -16.29 4.98 19.87
N PHE A 217 -14.97 5.00 20.07
CA PHE A 217 -14.09 3.83 19.94
C PHE A 217 -13.11 3.84 21.11
N ALA A 218 -12.99 2.69 21.78
CA ALA A 218 -12.02 2.47 22.84
C ALA A 218 -10.93 1.50 22.34
N TYR A 219 -9.80 2.06 21.90
CA TYR A 219 -8.67 1.25 21.45
C TYR A 219 -7.96 0.59 22.63
N ARG A 220 -7.63 -0.69 22.46
CA ARG A 220 -6.80 -1.47 23.38
C ARG A 220 -5.67 -2.10 22.58
N ARG A 221 -4.46 -1.64 22.86
CA ARG A 221 -3.24 -2.14 22.23
C ARG A 221 -3.06 -3.62 22.51
N SER A 222 -2.74 -4.39 21.48
CA SER A 222 -2.38 -5.80 21.59
C SER A 222 -0.97 -5.98 22.19
N ASN A 223 -0.71 -7.15 22.75
CA ASN A 223 0.61 -7.51 23.29
C ASN A 223 1.55 -8.10 22.21
N ARG A 224 1.27 -7.90 20.91
CA ARG A 224 2.00 -8.57 19.82
C ARG A 224 3.41 -8.04 19.63
N TYR A 225 3.57 -6.72 19.62
CA TYR A 225 4.86 -6.05 19.44
C TYR A 225 4.98 -4.94 20.49
N GLN A 226 5.89 -5.12 21.44
CA GLN A 226 6.15 -4.13 22.49
C GLN A 226 7.30 -3.24 22.05
N LYS A 227 7.12 -1.92 22.15
CA LYS A 227 8.21 -0.96 21.89
C LYS A 227 9.37 -1.26 22.83
N PRO A 228 10.61 -1.36 22.31
CA PRO A 228 11.80 -1.46 23.16
C PRO A 228 11.83 -0.32 24.17
N ALA A 229 12.25 -0.61 25.42
CA ALA A 229 12.24 0.35 26.52
C ALA A 229 13.05 1.63 26.26
N HIS A 230 13.95 1.61 25.27
CA HIS A 230 14.84 2.72 24.90
C HIS A 230 14.20 3.79 24.00
N HIS A 231 12.93 3.65 23.59
CA HIS A 231 12.24 4.62 22.73
C HIS A 231 11.33 5.62 23.48
N TYR A 232 11.43 5.68 24.81
CA TYR A 232 10.73 6.68 25.64
C TYR A 232 11.64 7.82 26.12
N GLU A 233 12.82 8.01 25.51
CA GLU A 233 13.72 9.14 25.76
C GLU A 233 13.56 10.25 24.72
#